data_AF-A0AAD2CTH6-F1
#
_entry.id   AF-A0AAD2CTH6-F1
#
_cell.length_a   1.000
_cell.length_b   1.000
_cell.length_c   1.000
_cell.angle_alpha   90.00
_cell.angle_beta   90.00
_cell.angle_gamma   90.00
#
_symmetry.space_group_name_H-M   'P 1'
#
loop_
_entity.id
_entity.type
_entity.pdbx_description
1 polymer ?
#
loop_
_entity_poly.entity_id
_entity_poly.type
_entity_poly.pdbx_seq_one_letter_code
_entity_poly.pdbx_strand_id
1 'polypeptide(L)'
;MSASVEQEIEQVGEAIARVENEIEEINEKLKNPTISDVDKAYYRQEKSQLRQKESQLRQEKDRLGQKKSQLRQKELLLIERTPVPNAAFDVASIAQELTSIAQALNQELAALRDKDDTVAFSNVTSTVFNEVMTSLDIEQVAAPWQNRPPCPQCDMPFQWGAAKEDNTENREGYMAYLKELGFPDSVRLFDASNAKELLETDLPPTKPRMKGSIDVVVLAAHNPNISGAKHNILMGIELKKDKNQQHDKIRRSK
;
A
#
# COMPACT_ATOMS: atom_id res chain seq x y z
N MET A 1 -6.07 15.30 15.86
CA MET A 1 -7.22 15.46 14.92
C MET A 1 -7.10 16.69 14.02
N SER A 2 -6.62 17.86 14.48
CA SER A 2 -6.44 19.07 13.63
C SER A 2 -5.49 18.84 12.44
N ALA A 3 -4.39 18.09 12.64
CA ALA A 3 -3.40 17.83 11.60
C ALA A 3 -3.96 17.08 10.37
N SER A 4 -4.96 16.20 10.56
CA SER A 4 -5.60 15.45 9.47
C SER A 4 -6.41 16.38 8.55
N VAL A 5 -7.13 17.35 9.12
CA VAL A 5 -7.95 18.30 8.34
C VAL A 5 -7.08 19.32 7.62
N GLU A 6 -5.93 19.69 8.20
CA GLU A 6 -4.95 20.57 7.54
C GLU A 6 -4.36 19.92 6.29
N GLN A 7 -4.00 18.64 6.38
CA GLN A 7 -3.49 17.87 5.25
C GLN A 7 -4.56 17.71 4.15
N GLU A 8 -5.83 17.48 4.50
CA GLU A 8 -6.93 17.42 3.52
C GLU A 8 -7.14 18.78 2.80
N ILE A 9 -7.08 19.91 3.52
CA ILE A 9 -7.19 21.25 2.92
C ILE A 9 -6.04 21.51 1.94
N GLU A 10 -4.83 21.09 2.28
CA GLU A 10 -3.65 21.22 1.42
C GLU A 10 -3.80 20.39 0.14
N GLN A 11 -4.20 19.12 0.27
CA GLN A 11 -4.43 18.23 -0.89
C GLN A 11 -5.52 18.76 -1.83
N VAL A 12 -6.63 19.28 -1.29
CA VAL A 12 -7.68 19.92 -2.10
C VAL A 12 -7.13 21.20 -2.75
N GLY A 13 -6.27 21.95 -2.06
CA GLY A 13 -5.56 23.10 -2.61
C GLY A 13 -4.71 22.75 -3.84
N GLU A 14 -3.92 21.68 -3.76
CA GLU A 14 -3.14 21.19 -4.91
C GLU A 14 -4.03 20.73 -6.06
N ALA A 15 -5.16 20.08 -5.77
CA ALA A 15 -6.11 19.64 -6.78
C ALA A 15 -6.73 20.82 -7.54
N ILE A 16 -7.06 21.92 -6.84
CA ILE A 16 -7.53 23.16 -7.46
C ILE A 16 -6.46 23.72 -8.41
N ALA A 17 -5.21 23.83 -7.94
CA ALA A 17 -4.11 24.37 -8.75
C ALA A 17 -3.87 23.55 -10.03
N ARG A 18 -3.96 22.21 -9.95
CA ARG A 18 -3.88 21.34 -11.13
C ARG A 18 -4.99 21.63 -12.14
N VAL A 19 -6.23 21.73 -11.66
CA VAL A 19 -7.39 22.01 -12.53
C VAL A 19 -7.29 23.42 -13.15
N GLU A 20 -6.79 24.41 -12.41
CA GLU A 20 -6.54 25.76 -12.94
C GLU A 20 -5.52 25.74 -14.08
N ASN A 21 -4.43 24.98 -13.93
CA ASN A 21 -3.43 24.81 -14.98
C ASN A 21 -4.00 24.14 -16.23
N GLU A 22 -4.78 23.05 -16.07
CA GLU A 22 -5.44 22.37 -17.19
C GLU A 22 -6.40 23.31 -17.93
N ILE A 23 -7.15 24.15 -17.22
CA ILE A 23 -8.01 25.16 -17.83
C ILE A 23 -7.19 26.18 -18.63
N GLU A 24 -6.03 26.59 -18.13
CA GLU A 24 -5.16 27.55 -18.83
C GLU A 24 -4.54 26.94 -20.09
N GLU A 25 -4.10 25.69 -20.04
CA GLU A 25 -3.65 24.96 -21.23
C GLU A 25 -4.74 24.89 -22.30
N ILE A 26 -5.99 24.63 -21.90
CA ILE A 26 -7.13 24.64 -22.82
C ILE A 26 -7.39 26.05 -23.37
N ASN A 27 -7.22 27.12 -22.57
CA ASN A 27 -7.31 28.49 -23.05
C ASN A 27 -6.27 28.77 -24.14
N GLU A 28 -5.03 28.33 -23.95
CA GLU A 28 -3.96 28.48 -24.95
C GLU A 28 -4.29 27.72 -26.25
N LYS A 29 -4.80 26.48 -26.15
CA LYS A 29 -5.25 25.72 -27.32
C LYS A 29 -6.38 26.43 -28.07
N LEU A 30 -7.31 27.06 -27.35
CA LEU A 30 -8.43 27.82 -27.93
C LEU A 30 -8.00 29.15 -28.57
N LYS A 31 -6.84 29.71 -28.19
CA LYS A 31 -6.27 30.93 -28.81
C LYS A 31 -5.64 30.64 -30.18
N ASN A 32 -5.28 29.39 -30.48
CA ASN A 32 -4.68 29.03 -31.76
C ASN A 32 -5.70 29.23 -32.91
N PRO A 33 -5.43 30.08 -33.91
CA PRO A 33 -6.37 30.32 -35.00
C PRO A 33 -6.53 29.14 -35.97
N THR A 34 -5.60 28.17 -35.95
CA THR A 34 -5.54 27.04 -36.89
C THR A 34 -6.40 25.84 -36.44
N ILE A 35 -6.98 25.90 -35.25
CA ILE A 35 -7.82 24.84 -34.70
C ILE A 35 -9.20 24.78 -35.38
N SER A 36 -9.67 23.55 -35.66
CA SER A 36 -10.98 23.31 -36.27
C SER A 36 -12.14 23.69 -35.34
N ASP A 37 -13.31 23.98 -35.90
CA ASP A 37 -14.48 24.34 -35.07
C ASP A 37 -15.00 23.15 -34.24
N VAL A 38 -14.80 21.92 -34.71
CA VAL A 38 -15.10 20.70 -33.95
C VAL A 38 -14.21 20.60 -32.71
N ASP A 39 -12.90 20.82 -32.87
CA ASP A 39 -11.96 20.81 -31.76
C ASP A 39 -12.21 21.98 -30.79
N LYS A 40 -12.59 23.16 -31.29
CA LYS A 40 -13.01 24.28 -30.42
C LYS A 40 -14.23 23.91 -29.58
N ALA A 41 -15.21 23.23 -30.15
CA ALA A 41 -16.40 22.80 -29.42
C ALA A 41 -16.02 21.78 -28.33
N TYR A 42 -15.16 20.82 -28.66
CA TYR A 42 -14.61 19.85 -27.71
C TYR A 42 -13.90 20.54 -26.53
N TYR A 43 -12.93 21.43 -26.80
CA TYR A 43 -12.19 22.13 -25.75
C TYR A 43 -13.06 23.06 -24.90
N ARG A 44 -14.11 23.67 -25.48
CA ARG A 44 -15.08 24.46 -24.70
C ARG A 44 -15.87 23.58 -23.73
N GLN A 45 -16.27 22.38 -24.17
CA GLN A 45 -16.97 21.41 -23.33
C GLN A 45 -16.05 20.90 -22.21
N GLU A 46 -14.82 20.53 -22.53
CA GLU A 46 -13.81 20.08 -21.57
C GLU A 46 -13.51 21.17 -20.52
N LYS A 47 -13.30 22.41 -20.97
CA LYS A 47 -13.14 23.59 -20.08
C LYS A 47 -14.35 23.77 -19.15
N SER A 48 -15.57 23.58 -19.66
CA SER A 48 -16.79 23.67 -18.84
C SER A 48 -16.82 22.62 -17.73
N GLN A 49 -16.43 21.39 -18.04
CA GLN A 49 -16.36 20.30 -17.06
C GLN A 49 -15.29 20.58 -16.00
N LEU A 50 -14.11 21.08 -16.41
CA LEU A 50 -13.05 21.46 -15.48
C LEU A 50 -13.47 22.61 -14.56
N ARG A 51 -14.17 23.63 -15.07
CA ARG A 51 -14.72 24.72 -14.23
C ARG A 51 -15.76 24.22 -13.22
N GLN A 52 -16.57 23.24 -13.59
CA GLN A 52 -17.50 22.60 -12.66
C GLN A 52 -16.75 21.85 -11.55
N LYS A 53 -15.72 21.08 -11.91
CA LYS A 53 -14.85 20.36 -10.98
C LYS A 53 -14.09 21.32 -10.05
N GLU A 54 -13.56 22.42 -10.57
CA GLU A 54 -12.91 23.48 -9.78
C GLU A 54 -13.86 24.07 -8.74
N SER A 55 -15.11 24.37 -9.15
CA SER A 55 -16.14 24.89 -8.24
C SER A 55 -16.45 23.92 -7.09
N GLN A 56 -16.57 22.62 -7.39
CA GLN A 56 -16.78 21.59 -6.37
C GLN A 56 -15.62 21.51 -5.37
N LEU A 57 -14.38 21.54 -5.87
CA LEU A 57 -13.18 21.50 -5.02
C LEU A 57 -13.08 22.75 -4.11
N ARG A 58 -13.45 23.93 -4.61
CA ARG A 58 -13.49 25.15 -3.79
C ARG A 58 -14.54 25.06 -2.68
N GLN A 59 -15.75 24.57 -2.98
CA GLN A 59 -16.78 24.34 -1.97
C GLN A 59 -16.32 23.33 -0.91
N GLU A 60 -15.64 22.27 -1.33
CA GLU A 60 -15.07 21.28 -0.41
C GLU A 60 -13.99 21.89 0.50
N LYS A 61 -13.09 22.70 -0.07
CA LYS A 61 -12.06 23.42 0.68
C LYS A 61 -12.67 24.34 1.74
N ASP A 62 -13.72 25.08 1.38
CA ASP A 62 -14.42 25.97 2.32
C ASP A 62 -15.10 25.18 3.45
N ARG A 63 -15.74 24.05 3.11
CA ARG A 63 -16.35 23.14 4.10
C ARG A 63 -15.30 22.60 5.09
N LEU A 64 -14.13 22.20 4.60
CA LEU A 64 -13.03 21.74 5.45
C LEU A 64 -12.49 22.87 6.32
N GLY A 65 -12.39 24.10 5.79
CA GLY A 65 -12.05 25.30 6.55
C GLY A 65 -13.01 25.57 7.71
N GLN A 66 -14.32 25.46 7.48
CA GLN A 66 -15.33 25.58 8.52
C GLN A 66 -15.19 24.49 9.59
N LYS A 67 -15.00 23.23 9.17
CA LYS A 67 -14.77 22.09 10.07
C LYS A 67 -13.53 22.30 10.95
N LYS A 68 -12.44 22.83 10.39
CA LYS A 68 -11.22 23.18 11.13
C LYS A 68 -11.50 24.23 12.20
N SER A 69 -12.22 25.30 11.88
CA SER A 69 -12.60 26.33 12.84
C SER A 69 -13.48 25.81 13.97
N GLN A 70 -14.44 24.93 13.65
CA GLN A 70 -15.29 24.27 14.66
C GLN A 70 -14.47 23.38 15.61
N LEU A 71 -13.49 22.63 15.07
CA LEU A 71 -12.60 21.80 15.90
C LEU A 71 -11.77 22.65 16.84
N ARG A 72 -11.21 23.78 16.36
CA ARG A 72 -10.46 24.73 17.21
C ARG A 72 -11.33 25.33 18.32
N GLN A 73 -12.58 25.70 18.02
CA GLN A 73 -13.51 26.19 19.05
C GLN A 73 -13.85 25.12 20.09
N LYS A 74 -14.07 23.87 19.66
CA LYS A 74 -14.30 22.74 20.59
C LYS A 74 -13.08 22.47 21.46
N GLU A 75 -11.87 22.59 20.92
CA GLU A 75 -10.62 22.42 21.66
C GLU A 75 -10.45 23.50 22.73
N LEU A 76 -10.70 24.77 22.39
CA LEU A 76 -10.71 25.89 23.35
C LEU A 76 -11.73 25.68 24.47
N LEU A 77 -12.96 25.25 24.14
CA LEU A 77 -14.01 24.97 25.13
C LEU A 77 -13.69 23.79 26.04
N LEU A 78 -12.90 22.81 25.57
CA LEU A 78 -12.43 21.70 26.41
C LEU A 78 -11.36 22.18 27.40
N ILE A 79 -10.45 23.06 26.98
CA ILE A 79 -9.40 23.63 27.82
C ILE A 79 -9.98 24.52 28.93
N GLU A 80 -11.04 25.30 28.65
CA GLU A 80 -11.72 26.11 29.66
C GLU A 80 -12.57 25.29 30.65
N ARG A 81 -12.90 24.04 30.32
CA ARG A 81 -13.76 23.16 31.14
C ARG A 81 -13.02 22.14 31.99
N THR A 82 -11.71 21.99 31.86
CA THR A 82 -10.93 21.27 32.87
C THR A 82 -10.83 22.18 34.10
N PRO A 83 -11.52 21.88 35.22
CA PRO A 83 -11.19 22.55 36.47
C PRO A 83 -9.75 22.19 36.75
N VAL A 84 -8.86 23.18 36.91
CA VAL A 84 -7.56 22.93 37.53
C VAL A 84 -7.89 22.31 38.88
N PRO A 85 -7.60 21.01 39.11
CA PRO A 85 -7.85 20.45 40.41
C PRO A 85 -6.96 21.21 41.35
N ASN A 86 -7.56 21.89 42.31
CA ASN A 86 -6.88 22.34 43.51
C ASN A 86 -6.62 21.08 44.37
N ALA A 87 -5.92 20.11 43.80
CA ALA A 87 -5.36 18.96 44.46
C ALA A 87 -3.87 19.22 44.44
N ALA A 88 -3.22 19.09 45.59
CA ALA A 88 -1.78 18.95 45.64
C ALA A 88 -1.40 17.92 44.58
N PHE A 89 -0.75 18.37 43.51
CA PHE A 89 -0.28 17.51 42.44
C PHE A 89 0.73 16.57 43.09
N ASP A 90 0.29 15.35 43.39
CA ASP A 90 1.20 14.30 43.82
C ASP A 90 2.04 13.91 42.61
N VAL A 91 3.17 14.59 42.47
CA VAL A 91 4.17 14.34 41.43
C VAL A 91 4.55 12.86 41.40
N ALA A 92 4.45 12.15 42.53
CA ALA A 92 4.70 10.72 42.59
C ALA A 92 3.64 9.92 41.83
N SER A 93 2.35 10.29 41.94
CA SER A 93 1.26 9.60 41.21
C SER A 93 1.38 9.77 39.70
N ILE A 94 1.74 10.96 39.21
CA ILE A 94 1.96 11.20 37.78
C ILE A 94 3.20 10.47 37.28
N ALA A 95 4.29 10.49 38.06
CA ALA A 95 5.51 9.75 37.72
C ALA A 95 5.24 8.23 37.65
N GLN A 96 4.37 7.73 38.52
CA GLN A 96 3.98 6.31 38.55
C GLN A 96 3.08 5.92 37.37
N GLU A 97 2.13 6.77 36.96
CA GLU A 97 1.36 6.57 35.74
C GLU A 97 2.24 6.60 34.48
N LEU A 98 3.13 7.60 34.36
CA LEU A 98 4.04 7.71 33.22
C LEU A 98 4.98 6.51 33.11
N THR A 99 5.46 6.00 34.26
CA THR A 99 6.29 4.80 34.31
C THR A 99 5.52 3.56 33.88
N SER A 100 4.25 3.44 34.30
CA SER A 100 3.38 2.32 33.90
C SER A 100 3.07 2.35 32.40
N ILE A 101 2.84 3.53 31.83
CA ILE A 101 2.66 3.72 30.38
C ILE A 101 3.93 3.36 29.61
N ALA A 102 5.10 3.82 30.07
CA ALA A 102 6.37 3.50 29.44
C ALA A 102 6.67 1.98 29.48
N GLN A 103 6.31 1.31 30.58
CA GLN A 103 6.44 -0.15 30.69
C GLN A 103 5.49 -0.89 29.73
N ALA A 104 4.23 -0.46 29.62
CA ALA A 104 3.27 -1.04 28.69
C ALA A 104 3.73 -0.90 27.23
N LEU A 105 4.21 0.30 26.85
CA LEU A 105 4.77 0.55 25.52
C LEU A 105 5.99 -0.32 25.23
N ASN A 106 6.90 -0.47 26.20
CA ASN A 106 8.07 -1.33 26.03
C ASN A 106 7.69 -2.81 25.92
N GLN A 107 6.66 -3.28 26.64
CA GLN A 107 6.14 -4.64 26.50
C GLN A 107 5.48 -4.86 25.14
N GLU A 108 4.71 -3.90 24.65
CA GLU A 108 4.09 -3.98 23.32
C GLU A 108 5.13 -3.93 22.20
N LEU A 109 6.16 -3.08 22.32
CA LEU A 109 7.32 -3.06 21.42
C LEU A 109 8.10 -4.38 21.48
N ALA A 110 8.26 -4.98 22.66
CA ALA A 110 8.89 -6.29 22.79
C ALA A 110 8.06 -7.40 22.12
N ALA A 111 6.73 -7.40 22.31
CA ALA A 111 5.83 -8.33 21.67
C ALA A 111 5.78 -8.18 20.14
N LEU A 112 6.00 -6.97 19.62
CA LEU A 112 6.17 -6.70 18.19
C LEU A 112 7.56 -7.10 17.69
N ARG A 113 8.60 -6.97 18.52
CA ARG A 113 9.97 -7.42 18.19
C ARG A 113 10.09 -8.94 18.11
N ASP A 114 9.29 -9.68 18.86
CA ASP A 114 9.24 -11.15 18.79
C ASP A 114 8.47 -11.67 17.56
N LYS A 115 7.73 -10.81 16.86
CA LYS A 115 7.17 -11.12 15.54
C LYS A 115 8.19 -10.77 14.47
N ASP A 116 9.16 -11.66 14.29
CA ASP A 116 10.07 -11.66 13.14
C ASP A 116 9.24 -11.89 11.86
N ASP A 117 8.62 -10.83 11.33
CA ASP A 117 7.98 -10.84 10.02
C ASP A 117 9.07 -11.06 8.97
N THR A 118 9.20 -12.32 8.53
CA THR A 118 10.11 -12.68 7.45
C THR A 118 9.45 -12.31 6.13
N VAL A 119 10.02 -11.32 5.45
CA VAL A 119 9.72 -11.05 4.04
C VAL A 119 10.92 -11.50 3.21
N ALA A 120 10.68 -12.39 2.25
CA ALA A 120 11.67 -12.88 1.31
C ALA A 120 11.50 -12.15 -0.03
N PHE A 121 12.61 -11.73 -0.63
CA PHE A 121 12.62 -11.09 -1.94
C PHE A 121 13.48 -11.90 -2.90
N SER A 122 13.04 -12.07 -4.15
CA SER A 122 13.89 -12.60 -5.21
C SER A 122 14.84 -11.51 -5.71
N ASN A 123 16.16 -11.73 -5.59
CA ASN A 123 17.26 -10.94 -6.17
C ASN A 123 16.86 -9.54 -6.66
N VAL A 124 16.70 -8.59 -5.73
CA VAL A 124 16.24 -7.24 -6.08
C VAL A 124 17.43 -6.41 -6.55
N THR A 125 17.52 -6.18 -7.85
CA THR A 125 18.60 -5.40 -8.48
C THR A 125 18.28 -3.91 -8.63
N SER A 126 17.13 -3.46 -8.10
CA SER A 126 16.66 -2.09 -8.26
C SER A 126 17.42 -1.11 -7.36
N THR A 127 17.98 -0.04 -7.95
CA THR A 127 18.59 1.08 -7.22
C THR A 127 17.59 1.73 -6.25
N VAL A 128 16.34 1.90 -6.67
CA VAL A 128 15.27 2.50 -5.85
C VAL A 128 15.00 1.67 -4.60
N PHE A 129 15.06 0.34 -4.72
CA PHE A 129 14.90 -0.55 -3.56
C PHE A 129 16.05 -0.36 -2.57
N ASN A 130 17.29 -0.33 -3.04
CA ASN A 130 18.45 -0.10 -2.16
C ASN A 130 18.42 1.27 -1.50
N GLU A 131 17.97 2.31 -2.21
CA GLU A 131 17.76 3.66 -1.65
C GLU A 131 16.71 3.68 -0.55
N VAL A 132 15.55 3.02 -0.78
CA VAL A 132 14.48 2.91 0.22
C VAL A 132 14.98 2.15 1.46
N MET A 133 15.62 0.99 1.25
CA MET A 133 16.19 0.18 2.33
C MET A 133 17.19 0.98 3.17
N THR A 134 18.07 1.74 2.51
CA THR A 134 19.04 2.63 3.18
C THR A 134 18.33 3.74 3.95
N SER A 135 17.34 4.40 3.36
CA SER A 135 16.61 5.50 4.02
C SER A 135 15.81 5.05 5.24
N LEU A 136 15.39 3.79 5.27
CA LEU A 136 14.64 3.17 6.36
C LEU A 136 15.56 2.47 7.37
N ASP A 137 16.88 2.53 7.17
CA ASP A 137 17.90 1.83 7.96
C ASP A 137 17.61 0.33 8.08
N ILE A 138 17.22 -0.30 6.97
CA ILE A 138 16.89 -1.73 6.94
C ILE A 138 18.05 -2.49 6.29
N GLU A 139 18.57 -3.49 6.99
CA GLU A 139 19.69 -4.32 6.53
C GLU A 139 19.17 -5.57 5.80
N GLN A 140 19.82 -5.91 4.67
CA GLN A 140 19.60 -7.19 3.99
C GLN A 140 20.55 -8.23 4.56
N VAL A 141 20.01 -9.37 4.98
CA VAL A 141 20.79 -10.48 5.53
C VAL A 141 20.45 -11.73 4.73
N ALA A 142 21.47 -12.39 4.18
CA ALA A 142 21.29 -13.66 3.47
C ALA A 142 20.51 -14.65 4.33
N ALA A 143 19.52 -15.31 3.73
CA ALA A 143 18.67 -16.23 4.47
C ALA A 143 19.49 -17.45 4.95
N PRO A 144 19.32 -17.89 6.22
CA PRO A 144 20.06 -19.04 6.75
C PRO A 144 19.47 -20.39 6.31
N TRP A 145 18.28 -20.41 5.71
CA TRP A 145 17.68 -21.65 5.21
C TRP A 145 18.25 -22.02 3.84
N GLN A 146 18.38 -23.33 3.63
CA GLN A 146 18.70 -23.86 2.32
C GLN A 146 17.65 -23.37 1.31
N ASN A 147 18.11 -22.88 0.14
CA ASN A 147 17.26 -22.39 -0.96
C ASN A 147 16.17 -23.39 -1.36
N ARG A 148 16.35 -24.66 -1.00
CA ARG A 148 15.39 -25.75 -1.14
C ARG A 148 15.36 -26.56 0.16
N PRO A 149 14.20 -26.77 0.79
CA PRO A 149 14.07 -27.79 1.81
C PRO A 149 14.49 -29.13 1.20
N PRO A 150 15.35 -29.94 1.85
CA PRO A 150 15.66 -31.26 1.34
C PRO A 150 14.35 -32.04 1.21
N CYS A 151 14.00 -32.38 -0.04
CA CYS A 151 12.77 -33.10 -0.34
C CYS A 151 13.12 -34.49 -0.87
N PRO A 152 13.39 -35.45 0.04
CA PRO A 152 13.82 -36.80 -0.34
C PRO A 152 12.74 -37.62 -1.06
N GLN A 153 11.52 -37.10 -1.21
CA GLN A 153 10.38 -37.76 -1.86
C GLN A 153 9.68 -36.88 -2.92
N CYS A 154 10.31 -35.79 -3.38
CA CYS A 154 9.74 -34.97 -4.46
C CYS A 154 9.94 -35.66 -5.82
N ASP A 155 9.34 -36.82 -6.03
CA ASP A 155 8.80 -37.12 -7.35
C ASP A 155 7.64 -36.14 -7.52
N MET A 156 7.92 -34.99 -8.11
CA MET A 156 6.87 -34.06 -8.50
C MET A 156 6.17 -34.70 -9.70
N PRO A 157 4.96 -35.26 -9.57
CA PRO A 157 4.29 -35.94 -10.68
C PRO A 157 3.94 -34.96 -11.80
N PHE A 158 3.90 -33.66 -11.49
CA PHE A 158 3.76 -32.59 -12.47
C PHE A 158 5.01 -32.49 -13.36
N GLN A 159 4.81 -32.69 -14.66
CA GLN A 159 5.85 -32.49 -15.66
C GLN A 159 5.70 -31.11 -16.29
N TRP A 160 6.77 -30.32 -16.21
CA TRP A 160 6.83 -29.03 -16.91
C TRP A 160 6.76 -29.24 -18.41
N GLY A 161 5.91 -28.44 -19.07
CA GLY A 161 5.90 -28.31 -20.52
C GLY A 161 7.19 -27.66 -21.06
N ALA A 162 7.36 -27.72 -22.38
CA ALA A 162 8.50 -27.15 -23.08
C ALA A 162 8.55 -25.60 -23.04
N ALA A 163 7.42 -24.96 -22.76
CA ALA A 163 7.28 -23.51 -22.69
C ALA A 163 7.93 -22.90 -21.43
N LYS A 164 7.92 -21.56 -21.32
CA LYS A 164 8.43 -20.85 -20.12
C LYS A 164 7.64 -21.23 -18.87
N GLU A 165 8.31 -21.09 -17.72
CA GLU A 165 7.79 -21.45 -16.38
C GLU A 165 6.49 -20.70 -16.05
N ASP A 166 6.44 -19.44 -16.47
CA ASP A 166 5.34 -18.49 -16.31
C ASP A 166 4.32 -18.54 -17.46
N ASN A 167 4.27 -19.61 -18.27
CA ASN A 167 3.22 -19.74 -19.30
C ASN A 167 1.92 -20.31 -18.70
N THR A 168 0.78 -20.02 -19.34
CA THR A 168 -0.53 -20.44 -18.84
C THR A 168 -0.66 -21.95 -18.65
N GLU A 169 -0.16 -22.75 -19.59
CA GLU A 169 -0.21 -24.21 -19.52
C GLU A 169 0.53 -24.76 -18.28
N ASN A 170 1.74 -24.26 -18.00
CA ASN A 170 2.49 -24.68 -16.82
C ASN A 170 1.84 -24.20 -15.53
N ARG A 171 1.29 -22.97 -15.51
CA ARG A 171 0.57 -22.46 -14.34
C ARG A 171 -0.69 -23.29 -14.04
N GLU A 172 -1.49 -23.59 -15.06
CA GLU A 172 -2.71 -24.39 -14.93
C GLU A 172 -2.39 -25.82 -14.47
N GLY A 173 -1.40 -26.46 -15.09
CA GLY A 173 -0.97 -27.80 -14.70
C GLY A 173 -0.39 -27.85 -13.28
N TYR A 174 0.40 -26.86 -12.89
CA TYR A 174 0.92 -26.75 -11.53
C TYR A 174 -0.19 -26.48 -10.51
N MET A 175 -1.15 -25.61 -10.83
CA MET A 175 -2.33 -25.39 -9.98
C MET A 175 -3.20 -26.64 -9.83
N ALA A 176 -3.32 -27.47 -10.88
CA ALA A 176 -4.02 -28.75 -10.79
C ALA A 176 -3.29 -29.69 -9.82
N TYR A 177 -1.97 -29.82 -9.95
CA TYR A 177 -1.14 -30.58 -9.00
C TYR A 177 -1.28 -30.07 -7.57
N LEU A 178 -1.22 -28.75 -7.36
CA LEU A 178 -1.41 -28.16 -6.04
C LEU A 178 -2.76 -28.55 -5.42
N LYS A 179 -3.86 -28.58 -6.21
CA LYS A 179 -5.17 -29.03 -5.69
C LYS A 179 -5.14 -30.47 -5.18
N GLU A 180 -4.39 -31.35 -5.84
CA GLU A 180 -4.26 -32.75 -5.43
C GLU A 180 -3.51 -32.92 -4.09
N LEU A 181 -2.73 -31.91 -3.68
CA LEU A 181 -2.08 -31.91 -2.35
C LEU A 181 -3.06 -31.74 -1.18
N GLY A 182 -4.35 -31.52 -1.45
CA GLY A 182 -5.40 -31.52 -0.43
C GLY A 182 -5.53 -30.19 0.32
N PHE A 183 -5.52 -29.06 -0.39
CA PHE A 183 -5.88 -27.78 0.24
C PHE A 183 -7.28 -27.86 0.87
N PRO A 184 -7.50 -27.21 2.04
CA PRO A 184 -8.83 -27.14 2.62
C PRO A 184 -9.85 -26.49 1.69
N ASP A 185 -11.13 -26.88 1.75
CA ASP A 185 -12.22 -26.28 0.96
C ASP A 185 -12.37 -24.77 1.17
N SER A 186 -11.87 -24.27 2.29
CA SER A 186 -11.81 -22.84 2.62
C SER A 186 -10.74 -22.08 1.84
N VAL A 187 -10.02 -22.73 0.92
CA VAL A 187 -8.91 -22.17 0.16
C VAL A 187 -9.14 -22.33 -1.34
N ARG A 188 -8.71 -21.34 -2.12
CA ARG A 188 -8.74 -21.37 -3.58
C ARG A 188 -7.39 -20.97 -4.14
N LEU A 189 -6.96 -21.66 -5.19
CA LEU A 189 -5.83 -21.25 -6.00
C LEU A 189 -6.31 -20.28 -7.07
N PHE A 190 -5.57 -19.20 -7.29
CA PHE A 190 -5.86 -18.17 -8.27
C PHE A 190 -4.61 -17.91 -9.13
N ASP A 191 -4.80 -17.87 -10.45
CA ASP A 191 -3.75 -17.47 -11.39
C ASP A 191 -3.56 -15.95 -11.31
N ALA A 192 -2.43 -15.54 -10.74
CA ALA A 192 -2.13 -14.15 -10.44
C ALA A 192 -1.23 -13.49 -11.48
N SER A 193 -0.76 -14.21 -12.51
CA SER A 193 0.23 -13.71 -13.46
C SER A 193 -0.21 -12.44 -14.19
N ASN A 194 -1.54 -12.30 -14.41
CA ASN A 194 -2.14 -11.17 -15.09
C ASN A 194 -2.72 -10.12 -14.12
N ALA A 195 -2.76 -10.42 -12.83
CA ALA A 195 -3.36 -9.58 -11.80
C ALA A 195 -2.30 -8.67 -11.15
N LYS A 196 -1.72 -7.78 -11.97
CA LYS A 196 -0.61 -6.88 -11.57
C LYS A 196 -0.91 -6.02 -10.35
N GLU A 197 -2.19 -5.73 -10.12
CA GLU A 197 -2.71 -4.92 -9.01
C GLU A 197 -2.70 -5.64 -7.65
N LEU A 198 -2.53 -6.98 -7.61
CA LEU A 198 -2.50 -7.74 -6.36
C LEU A 198 -1.34 -7.34 -5.46
N LEU A 199 -0.16 -7.10 -6.04
CA LEU A 199 1.05 -6.74 -5.31
C LEU A 199 1.43 -5.27 -5.47
N GLU A 200 0.48 -4.40 -5.82
CA GLU A 200 0.73 -2.95 -5.83
C GLU A 200 0.58 -2.38 -4.42
N THR A 201 1.57 -1.64 -3.94
CA THR A 201 1.43 -0.85 -2.71
C THR A 201 2.06 0.52 -2.89
N ASP A 202 1.40 1.53 -2.33
CA ASP A 202 1.97 2.87 -2.21
C ASP A 202 2.76 2.92 -0.90
N LEU A 203 4.02 3.36 -0.96
CA LEU A 203 4.83 3.58 0.24
C LEU A 203 4.64 5.02 0.74
N PRO A 204 4.10 5.24 1.96
CA PRO A 204 4.16 6.54 2.62
C PRO A 204 5.60 6.80 3.13
N PRO A 205 6.06 8.06 3.21
CA PRO A 205 5.39 9.31 2.80
C PRO A 205 5.65 9.72 1.34
N THR A 206 6.55 9.03 0.63
CA THR A 206 7.11 9.50 -0.65
C THR A 206 6.31 9.14 -1.90
N LYS A 207 5.19 8.41 -1.77
CA LYS A 207 4.34 7.94 -2.89
C LYS A 207 5.02 7.12 -4.02
N PRO A 208 6.22 6.50 -3.91
CA PRO A 208 6.62 5.57 -4.94
C PRO A 208 5.66 4.37 -4.87
N ARG A 209 5.03 4.06 -6.01
CA ARG A 209 4.23 2.85 -6.16
C ARG A 209 5.17 1.68 -6.41
N MET A 210 5.23 0.76 -5.46
CA MET A 210 5.89 -0.52 -5.67
C MET A 210 4.94 -1.46 -6.40
N LYS A 211 5.47 -2.16 -7.40
CA LYS A 211 4.74 -3.19 -8.17
C LYS A 211 5.49 -4.50 -8.06
N GLY A 212 4.78 -5.57 -7.74
CA GLY A 212 5.27 -6.94 -7.79
C GLY A 212 4.50 -7.78 -8.81
N SER A 213 5.09 -8.91 -9.18
CA SER A 213 4.42 -9.99 -9.91
C SER A 213 4.45 -11.26 -9.06
N ILE A 214 3.45 -12.11 -9.23
CA ILE A 214 3.38 -13.44 -8.63
C ILE A 214 2.59 -14.35 -9.57
N ASP A 215 3.03 -15.59 -9.73
CA ASP A 215 2.40 -16.51 -10.69
C ASP A 215 1.08 -17.07 -10.17
N VAL A 216 1.07 -17.60 -8.95
CA VAL A 216 -0.10 -18.23 -8.34
C VAL A 216 -0.27 -17.71 -6.92
N VAL A 217 -1.50 -17.45 -6.50
CA VAL A 217 -1.81 -17.11 -5.11
C VAL A 217 -2.84 -18.08 -4.52
N VAL A 218 -2.70 -18.29 -3.22
CA VAL A 218 -3.61 -19.07 -2.39
C VAL A 218 -4.47 -18.08 -1.62
N LEU A 219 -5.79 -18.12 -1.85
CA LEU A 219 -6.77 -17.20 -1.28
C LEU A 219 -7.70 -17.91 -0.30
N ALA A 220 -8.20 -17.21 0.70
CA ALA A 220 -9.38 -17.66 1.45
C ALA A 220 -10.64 -17.65 0.54
N ALA A 221 -11.39 -18.76 0.51
CA ALA A 221 -12.44 -19.07 -0.46
C ALA A 221 -13.67 -18.14 -0.45
N HIS A 222 -13.77 -17.23 0.52
CA HIS A 222 -14.96 -16.39 0.73
C HIS A 222 -15.06 -15.16 -0.20
N ASN A 223 -14.07 -14.88 -1.05
CA ASN A 223 -14.10 -13.69 -1.93
C ASN A 223 -13.67 -14.01 -3.38
N PRO A 224 -14.59 -13.97 -4.36
CA PRO A 224 -14.28 -14.30 -5.76
C PRO A 224 -13.69 -13.14 -6.58
N ASN A 225 -13.65 -11.91 -6.05
CA ASN A 225 -13.23 -10.72 -6.80
C ASN A 225 -11.79 -10.31 -6.50
N ILE A 226 -11.03 -9.93 -7.54
CA ILE A 226 -9.60 -9.54 -7.47
C ILE A 226 -9.34 -8.42 -6.46
N SER A 227 -10.22 -7.41 -6.38
CA SER A 227 -10.10 -6.32 -5.40
C SER A 227 -10.20 -6.81 -3.95
N GLY A 228 -11.00 -7.85 -3.69
CA GLY A 228 -11.06 -8.51 -2.38
C GLY A 228 -9.93 -9.54 -2.18
N ALA A 229 -9.43 -10.14 -3.27
CA ALA A 229 -8.37 -11.14 -3.22
C ALA A 229 -7.10 -10.59 -2.58
N LYS A 230 -6.71 -9.34 -2.88
CA LYS A 230 -5.53 -8.68 -2.30
C LYS A 230 -5.44 -8.77 -0.77
N HIS A 231 -6.58 -8.60 -0.08
CA HIS A 231 -6.64 -8.64 1.38
C HIS A 231 -6.82 -10.04 1.96
N ASN A 232 -6.89 -11.07 1.11
CA ASN A 232 -7.16 -12.45 1.47
C ASN A 232 -6.09 -13.43 0.92
N ILE A 233 -4.95 -12.92 0.46
CA ILE A 233 -3.81 -13.75 0.07
C ILE A 233 -3.22 -14.37 1.34
N LEU A 234 -3.24 -15.70 1.39
CA LEU A 234 -2.62 -16.50 2.44
C LEU A 234 -1.17 -16.84 2.08
N MET A 235 -0.91 -17.06 0.79
CA MET A 235 0.40 -17.45 0.26
C MET A 235 0.53 -17.03 -1.20
N GLY A 236 1.68 -16.51 -1.58
CA GLY A 236 2.11 -16.34 -2.98
C GLY A 236 3.06 -17.45 -3.37
N ILE A 237 2.90 -17.99 -4.58
CA ILE A 237 3.73 -19.05 -5.14
C ILE A 237 4.30 -18.52 -6.47
N GLU A 238 5.61 -18.33 -6.47
CA GLU A 238 6.38 -18.04 -7.67
C GLU A 238 6.81 -19.35 -8.29
N LEU A 239 6.52 -19.54 -9.59
CA LEU A 239 6.94 -20.73 -10.32
C LEU A 239 8.36 -20.53 -10.82
N LYS A 240 9.21 -21.50 -10.50
CA LYS A 240 10.58 -21.61 -11.01
C LYS A 240 10.83 -23.05 -11.44
N LYS A 241 11.37 -23.26 -12.63
CA LYS A 241 12.01 -24.53 -12.95
C LYS A 241 13.32 -24.57 -12.16
N ASP A 242 13.83 -25.77 -11.92
CA ASP A 242 14.97 -26.02 -11.03
C ASP A 242 16.27 -25.25 -11.36
N LYS A 243 16.35 -24.53 -12.49
CA LYS A 243 17.56 -23.84 -12.95
C LYS A 243 17.68 -22.36 -12.54
N ASN A 244 16.69 -21.75 -11.85
CA ASN A 244 16.67 -20.30 -11.52
C ASN A 244 16.49 -20.00 -10.01
N GLN A 245 17.50 -20.24 -9.16
CA GLN A 245 17.30 -20.29 -7.69
C GLN A 245 18.21 -19.36 -6.84
N GLN A 246 17.95 -18.05 -6.81
CA GLN A 246 18.57 -17.15 -5.81
C GLN A 246 17.53 -16.15 -5.24
N HIS A 247 17.43 -16.09 -3.90
CA HIS A 247 16.53 -15.18 -3.15
C HIS A 247 17.20 -14.70 -1.84
N ASP A 248 16.93 -13.47 -1.43
CA ASP A 248 17.50 -12.78 -0.25
C ASP A 248 16.44 -12.48 0.85
N LYS A 249 16.88 -12.27 2.11
CA LYS A 249 16.04 -11.91 3.27
C LYS A 249 16.39 -10.51 3.82
N ILE A 250 15.43 -9.89 4.51
CA ILE A 250 15.53 -8.56 5.14
C ILE A 250 15.36 -8.63 6.67
N ARG A 251 16.10 -7.79 7.42
CA ARG A 251 15.88 -7.51 8.85
C ARG A 251 15.91 -6.00 9.13
N ARG A 252 15.09 -5.53 10.07
CA ARG A 252 15.15 -4.13 10.56
C ARG A 252 16.39 -3.95 11.45
N SER A 253 17.12 -2.84 11.29
CA SER A 253 18.18 -2.47 12.22
C SER A 253 17.60 -2.20 13.63
N LYS A 254 18.44 -2.34 14.65
CA LYS A 254 18.07 -2.22 16.07
C LYS A 254 18.02 -0.78 16.54
#